data_AF-A0A7S3MFX3-F1
#
_entry.id   AF-A0A7S3MFX3-F1
#
_cell.length_a   1.000
_cell.length_b   1.000
_cell.length_c   1.000
_cell.angle_alpha   90.00
_cell.angle_beta   90.00
_cell.angle_gamma   90.00
#
_symmetry.space_group_name_H-M   'P 1'
#
loop_
_entity.id
_entity.type
_entity.pdbx_description
1 polymer ?
#
loop_
_entity_poly.entity_id
_entity_poly.type
_entity_poly.pdbx_seq_one_letter_code
_entity_poly.pdbx_strand_id
1 'polypeptide(L)'
;MGPESRRGTQGNSGVLYMNISAMQEHWPSVLELAVKKNFKFAAVDQGLFVEYFVVRNHSVLMPDRFNWKGYWGGADDVVIAHFHGPKPGRCLDCLLMYRDHYHSFCSCPSVYFAIFDKTPDHGTFYERMLYGFTNFTRHP
;
A
#
# COMPACT_ATOMS: atom_id res chain seq x y z
N MET A 1 -9.81 -2.60 7.39
CA MET A 1 -8.73 -1.97 6.59
C MET A 1 -7.47 -2.83 6.68
N GLY A 2 -6.56 -2.78 5.69
CA GLY A 2 -5.30 -3.52 5.73
C GLY A 2 -4.12 -2.74 6.35
N PRO A 3 -2.96 -3.40 6.44
CA PRO A 3 -1.70 -2.83 6.96
C PRO A 3 -1.02 -1.79 6.05
N GLU A 4 -0.40 -0.78 6.69
CA GLU A 4 0.45 0.25 6.06
C GLU A 4 1.86 -0.27 5.80
N SER A 5 2.63 -0.49 6.87
CA SER A 5 4.02 -0.96 6.80
C SER A 5 4.28 -2.17 7.69
N ARG A 6 3.51 -2.31 8.77
CA ARG A 6 3.58 -3.43 9.71
C ARG A 6 2.41 -4.38 9.48
N ARG A 7 2.73 -5.64 9.20
CA ARG A 7 1.78 -6.77 9.14
C ARG A 7 0.88 -6.86 10.38
N GLY A 8 -0.36 -7.31 10.22
CA GLY A 8 -1.33 -7.47 11.30
C GLY A 8 -1.84 -6.14 11.91
N THR A 9 -1.73 -5.02 11.20
CA THR A 9 -2.22 -3.71 11.67
C THR A 9 -3.21 -3.10 10.69
N GLN A 10 -4.04 -2.16 11.17
CA GLN A 10 -4.93 -1.36 10.34
C GLN A 10 -4.30 0.02 10.12
N GLY A 11 -4.03 0.37 8.88
CA GLY A 11 -3.42 1.66 8.59
C GLY A 11 -3.38 2.10 7.13
N ASN A 12 -3.71 1.22 6.18
CA ASN A 12 -3.60 1.52 4.76
C ASN A 12 -4.94 1.57 4.04
N SER A 13 -5.24 2.69 3.39
CA SER A 13 -6.46 2.87 2.61
C SER A 13 -6.41 2.28 1.19
N GLY A 14 -5.29 1.69 0.77
CA GLY A 14 -5.13 1.17 -0.59
C GLY A 14 -6.01 -0.04 -0.92
N VAL A 15 -6.51 -0.76 0.08
CA VAL A 15 -7.55 -1.78 -0.09
C VAL A 15 -8.54 -1.72 1.08
N LEU A 16 -9.81 -1.46 0.76
CA LEU A 16 -10.91 -1.38 1.72
C LEU A 16 -12.06 -2.28 1.25
N TYR A 17 -12.51 -3.16 2.14
CA TYR A 17 -13.82 -3.81 2.00
C TYR A 17 -14.82 -3.03 2.84
N MET A 18 -15.84 -2.48 2.19
CA MET A 18 -16.73 -1.48 2.80
C MET A 18 -18.19 -1.93 2.75
N ASN A 19 -18.87 -1.83 3.90
CA ASN A 19 -20.32 -1.82 3.94
C ASN A 19 -20.79 -0.42 3.53
N ILE A 20 -21.32 -0.30 2.32
CA ILE A 20 -21.68 1.00 1.73
C ILE A 20 -22.86 1.66 2.47
N SER A 21 -23.85 0.88 2.92
CA SER A 21 -24.98 1.42 3.70
C SER A 21 -24.51 1.99 5.03
N ALA A 22 -23.68 1.26 5.77
CA ALA A 22 -23.08 1.78 6.99
C ALA A 22 -22.18 3.00 6.71
N MET A 23 -21.42 3.00 5.61
CA MET A 23 -20.60 4.15 5.22
C MET A 23 -21.45 5.41 5.00
N GLN A 24 -22.63 5.27 4.37
CA GLN A 24 -23.56 6.39 4.17
C GLN A 24 -24.08 6.94 5.50
N GLU A 25 -24.38 6.07 6.47
CA GLU A 25 -24.79 6.46 7.82
C GLU A 25 -23.66 7.21 8.56
N HIS A 26 -22.41 6.78 8.40
CA HIS A 26 -21.25 7.42 9.02
C HIS A 26 -20.81 8.71 8.32
N TRP A 27 -21.15 8.91 7.04
CA TRP A 27 -20.60 9.97 6.20
C TRP A 27 -20.74 11.38 6.77
N PRO A 28 -21.91 11.80 7.31
CA PRO A 28 -22.03 13.12 7.93
C PRO A 28 -21.00 13.34 9.05
N SER A 29 -20.82 12.36 9.94
CA SER A 29 -19.85 12.46 11.03
C SER A 29 -18.39 12.36 10.59
N VAL A 30 -18.10 11.63 9.49
CA VAL A 30 -16.77 11.63 8.86
C VAL A 30 -16.44 13.04 8.34
N LEU A 31 -17.40 13.69 7.67
CA LEU A 31 -17.24 15.06 7.17
C LEU A 31 -17.11 16.09 8.30
N GLU A 32 -17.90 15.97 9.36
CA GLU A 32 -17.76 16.82 10.55
C GLU A 32 -16.36 16.70 11.17
N LEU A 33 -15.81 15.48 11.28
CA LEU A 33 -14.43 15.28 11.72
C LEU A 33 -13.44 15.95 10.77
N ALA A 34 -13.63 15.78 9.46
CA ALA A 34 -12.77 16.38 8.45
C ALA A 34 -12.75 17.91 8.53
N VAL A 35 -13.92 18.55 8.61
CA VAL A 35 -14.08 20.00 8.77
C VAL A 35 -13.46 20.47 10.08
N LYS A 36 -13.75 19.79 11.21
CA LYS A 36 -13.17 20.12 12.52
C LYS A 36 -11.64 20.09 12.51
N LYS A 37 -11.05 19.22 11.71
CA LYS A 37 -9.59 19.12 11.53
C LYS A 37 -9.04 19.96 10.37
N ASN A 38 -9.86 20.80 9.73
CA ASN A 38 -9.49 21.57 8.55
C ASN A 38 -8.89 20.69 7.44
N PHE A 39 -9.39 19.47 7.28
CA PHE A 39 -8.89 18.46 6.34
C PHE A 39 -7.40 18.12 6.51
N LYS A 40 -6.83 18.35 7.70
CA LYS A 40 -5.42 18.03 8.01
C LYS A 40 -5.31 16.70 8.75
N PHE A 41 -4.87 15.69 8.02
CA PHE A 41 -4.65 14.33 8.51
C PHE A 41 -3.31 13.80 8.02
N ALA A 42 -2.70 12.90 8.79
CA ALA A 42 -1.49 12.19 8.36
C ALA A 42 -1.81 11.34 7.13
N ALA A 43 -1.10 11.53 6.02
CA ALA A 43 -1.42 10.88 4.74
C ALA A 43 -2.87 11.13 4.28
N VAL A 44 -3.40 12.33 4.52
CA VAL A 44 -4.66 12.85 3.95
C VAL A 44 -5.86 11.92 4.22
N ASP A 45 -6.39 11.25 3.20
CA ASP A 45 -7.57 10.39 3.28
C ASP A 45 -7.30 9.14 4.13
N GLN A 46 -6.10 8.55 4.02
CA GLN A 46 -5.71 7.42 4.87
C GLN A 46 -5.82 7.75 6.35
N GLY A 47 -5.30 8.92 6.74
CA GLY A 47 -5.36 9.39 8.13
C GLY A 47 -6.78 9.68 8.60
N LEU A 48 -7.63 10.24 7.73
CA LEU A 48 -9.05 10.44 8.03
C LEU A 48 -9.74 9.10 8.33
N PHE A 49 -9.53 8.09 7.49
CA PHE A 49 -10.13 6.78 7.68
C PHE A 49 -9.59 6.06 8.92
N VAL A 50 -8.29 6.13 9.18
CA VAL A 50 -7.70 5.56 10.40
C VAL A 50 -8.30 6.22 11.64
N GLU A 51 -8.35 7.54 11.67
CA GLU A 51 -8.85 8.25 12.84
C GLU A 51 -10.35 8.04 13.08
N TYR A 52 -11.16 8.02 12.01
CA TYR A 52 -12.59 7.82 12.18
C TYR A 52 -12.94 6.34 12.40
N PHE A 53 -12.48 5.44 11.54
CA PHE A 53 -12.95 4.05 11.55
C PHE A 53 -12.10 3.11 12.39
N VAL A 54 -10.79 3.33 12.51
CA VAL A 54 -9.90 2.43 13.27
C VAL A 54 -9.87 2.84 14.74
N VAL A 55 -9.56 4.10 15.03
CA VAL A 55 -9.46 4.58 16.43
C VAL A 55 -10.79 4.52 17.16
N ARG A 56 -11.92 4.71 16.47
CA ARG A 56 -13.26 4.58 17.06
C ARG A 56 -13.84 3.16 16.98
N ASN A 57 -13.05 2.17 16.54
CA ASN A 57 -13.44 0.77 16.47
C ASN A 57 -14.70 0.50 15.61
N HIS A 58 -14.84 1.21 14.49
CA HIS A 58 -15.88 0.98 13.47
C HIS A 58 -15.37 0.13 12.30
N SER A 59 -14.21 -0.51 12.43
CA SER A 59 -13.62 -1.32 11.36
C SER A 59 -12.86 -2.52 11.89
N VAL A 60 -12.79 -3.56 11.05
CA VAL A 60 -12.10 -4.81 11.34
C VAL A 60 -10.83 -4.91 10.48
N LEU A 61 -9.78 -5.47 11.09
CA LEU A 61 -8.53 -5.78 10.40
C LEU A 61 -8.79 -6.75 9.24
N MET A 62 -8.38 -6.34 8.05
CA MET A 62 -8.37 -7.22 6.88
C MET A 62 -7.10 -8.09 6.89
N PRO A 63 -7.18 -9.38 6.52
CA PRO A 63 -5.99 -10.22 6.40
C PRO A 63 -4.94 -9.60 5.48
N ASP A 64 -3.67 -9.70 5.87
CA ASP A 64 -2.54 -9.05 5.18
C ASP A 64 -2.44 -9.45 3.69
N ARG A 65 -2.83 -10.68 3.34
CA ARG A 65 -2.79 -11.22 1.98
C ARG A 65 -3.60 -10.42 0.95
N PHE A 66 -4.57 -9.62 1.40
CA PHE A 66 -5.38 -8.74 0.55
C PHE A 66 -4.81 -7.33 0.40
N ASN A 67 -3.68 -7.02 1.04
CA ASN A 67 -3.01 -5.73 0.91
C ASN A 67 -1.49 -5.90 1.06
N TRP A 68 -0.94 -6.91 0.37
CA TRP A 68 0.43 -7.37 0.57
C TRP A 68 1.44 -6.42 -0.09
N LYS A 69 2.48 -6.03 0.64
CA LYS A 69 3.47 -5.08 0.14
C LYS A 69 4.65 -5.78 -0.52
N GLY A 70 5.13 -5.22 -1.62
CA GLY A 70 6.29 -5.78 -2.34
C GLY A 70 7.53 -5.97 -1.46
N TYR A 71 7.76 -5.04 -0.53
CA TYR A 71 8.88 -5.07 0.41
C TYR A 71 8.72 -6.04 1.58
N TRP A 72 7.66 -6.85 1.64
CA TRP A 72 7.57 -7.98 2.57
C TRP A 72 8.10 -9.29 1.99
N GLY A 73 8.47 -9.29 0.70
CA GLY A 73 8.92 -10.47 -0.01
C GLY A 73 7.78 -11.41 -0.39
N GLY A 74 8.15 -12.57 -0.94
CA GLY A 74 7.20 -13.58 -1.40
C GLY A 74 6.47 -14.31 -0.27
N ALA A 75 5.20 -14.64 -0.52
CA ALA A 75 4.42 -15.59 0.25
C ALA A 75 3.46 -16.33 -0.69
N ASP A 76 3.11 -17.57 -0.37
CA ASP A 76 2.32 -18.46 -1.25
C ASP A 76 0.83 -18.11 -1.25
N ASP A 77 0.35 -17.38 -0.23
CA ASP A 77 -1.07 -17.07 -0.03
C ASP A 77 -1.45 -15.63 -0.42
N VAL A 78 -0.55 -14.88 -1.06
CA VAL A 78 -0.81 -13.50 -1.48
C VAL A 78 -1.94 -13.46 -2.52
N VAL A 79 -2.96 -12.65 -2.25
CA VAL A 79 -4.12 -12.46 -3.14
C VAL A 79 -4.05 -11.13 -3.88
N ILE A 80 -3.72 -10.04 -3.18
CA ILE A 80 -3.55 -8.72 -3.79
C ILE A 80 -2.17 -8.20 -3.43
N ALA A 81 -1.34 -8.01 -4.45
CA ALA A 81 -0.04 -7.38 -4.34
C ALA A 81 -0.16 -5.86 -4.58
N HIS A 82 0.20 -5.07 -3.59
CA HIS A 82 0.12 -3.61 -3.61
C HIS A 82 1.52 -3.02 -3.80
N PHE A 83 1.76 -2.39 -4.96
CA PHE A 83 2.93 -1.56 -5.23
C PHE A 83 2.94 -0.29 -4.36
N HIS A 84 3.15 -0.41 -3.05
CA HIS A 84 3.09 0.73 -2.13
C HIS A 84 4.24 1.74 -2.34
N GLY A 85 5.45 1.23 -2.61
CA GLY A 85 6.64 2.03 -2.91
C GLY A 85 6.88 2.21 -4.42
N PRO A 86 8.02 1.74 -4.96
CA PRO A 86 8.36 1.93 -6.37
C PRO A 86 7.27 1.38 -7.31
N LYS A 87 7.02 2.12 -8.40
CA LYS A 87 5.97 1.80 -9.38
C LYS A 87 6.54 1.20 -10.67
N PRO A 88 5.83 0.27 -11.34
CA PRO A 88 6.13 -0.16 -12.70
C PRO A 88 6.24 1.00 -13.69
N GLY A 89 7.15 0.91 -14.66
CA GLY A 89 7.41 1.95 -15.67
C GLY A 89 8.02 3.24 -15.10
N ARG A 90 8.44 3.22 -13.83
CA ARG A 90 9.16 4.31 -13.18
C ARG A 90 10.47 3.77 -12.62
N CYS A 91 10.58 3.74 -11.30
CA CYS A 91 11.80 3.32 -10.62
C CYS A 91 11.93 1.81 -10.46
N LEU A 92 10.80 1.09 -10.41
CA LEU A 92 10.84 -0.33 -10.08
C LEU A 92 11.70 -1.13 -11.05
N ASP A 93 11.57 -0.85 -12.34
CA ASP A 93 12.29 -1.50 -13.43
C ASP A 93 13.80 -1.32 -13.29
N CYS A 94 14.27 -0.09 -12.99
CA CYS A 94 15.68 0.19 -12.75
C CYS A 94 16.19 -0.52 -11.50
N LEU A 95 15.44 -0.43 -10.39
CA LEU A 95 15.81 -1.08 -9.12
C LEU A 95 15.97 -2.60 -9.29
N LEU A 96 15.11 -3.23 -10.09
CA LEU A 96 15.21 -4.65 -10.39
C LEU A 96 16.36 -4.98 -11.35
N MET A 97 16.59 -4.15 -12.39
CA MET A 97 17.68 -4.34 -13.35
C MET A 97 19.06 -4.24 -12.69
N TYR A 98 19.24 -3.32 -11.75
CA TYR A 98 20.48 -3.09 -11.02
C TYR A 98 20.38 -3.52 -9.56
N ARG A 99 19.67 -4.61 -9.27
CA ARG A 99 19.31 -5.08 -7.91
C ARG A 99 20.43 -5.04 -6.87
N ASP A 100 21.68 -5.30 -7.26
CA ASP A 100 22.82 -5.33 -6.33
C ASP A 100 23.59 -4.00 -6.28
N HIS A 101 23.30 -3.06 -7.18
CA HIS A 101 24.04 -1.82 -7.39
C HIS A 101 23.15 -0.60 -7.68
N TYR A 102 21.86 -0.64 -7.37
CA TYR A 102 20.88 0.35 -7.83
C TYR A 102 21.17 1.77 -7.33
N HIS A 103 21.82 1.93 -6.18
CA HIS A 103 22.26 3.24 -5.69
C HIS A 103 23.24 3.94 -6.66
N SER A 104 24.00 3.18 -7.44
CA SER A 104 24.97 3.71 -8.40
C SER A 104 24.37 4.00 -9.77
N PHE A 105 23.28 3.31 -10.13
CA PHE A 105 22.74 3.33 -11.50
C PHE A 105 21.34 3.94 -11.63
N CYS A 106 20.55 3.95 -10.55
CA CYS A 106 19.18 4.43 -10.58
C CYS A 106 19.06 5.84 -10.01
N SER A 107 18.28 6.69 -10.68
CA SER A 107 17.87 8.00 -10.16
C SER A 107 16.43 7.92 -9.69
N CYS A 108 16.24 7.65 -8.40
CA CYS A 108 14.94 7.43 -7.79
C CYS A 108 14.73 8.29 -6.54
N PRO A 109 13.47 8.62 -6.19
CA PRO A 109 13.17 9.23 -4.91
C PRO A 109 13.78 8.42 -3.75
N SER A 110 14.37 9.10 -2.76
CA SER A 110 15.02 8.44 -1.61
C SER A 110 14.09 7.46 -0.87
N VAL A 111 12.79 7.77 -0.81
CA VAL A 111 11.77 6.89 -0.22
C VAL A 111 11.64 5.56 -0.97
N TYR A 112 11.90 5.52 -2.27
CA TYR A 112 11.88 4.28 -3.05
C TYR A 112 13.07 3.40 -2.76
N PHE A 113 14.27 3.97 -2.60
CA PHE A 113 15.43 3.22 -2.10
C PHE A 113 15.14 2.66 -0.71
N ALA A 114 14.74 3.52 0.24
CA ALA A 114 14.46 3.10 1.62
C ALA A 114 13.36 2.03 1.74
N ILE A 115 12.43 1.94 0.79
CA ILE A 115 11.43 0.87 0.72
C ILE A 115 12.02 -0.40 0.10
N PHE A 116 12.77 -0.27 -0.99
CA PHE A 116 13.38 -1.40 -1.68
C PHE A 116 14.46 -2.09 -0.83
N ASP A 117 15.22 -1.31 -0.05
CA ASP A 117 16.21 -1.80 0.94
C ASP A 117 15.59 -2.75 1.98
N LYS A 118 14.27 -2.66 2.23
CA LYS A 118 13.56 -3.51 3.18
C LYS A 118 13.18 -4.87 2.62
N THR A 119 13.38 -5.10 1.32
CA THR A 119 12.98 -6.35 0.67
C THR A 119 13.84 -7.51 1.21
N PRO A 120 13.25 -8.51 1.88
CA PRO A 120 14.02 -9.63 2.42
C PRO A 120 14.47 -10.62 1.34
N ASP A 121 13.88 -10.54 0.15
CA ASP A 121 14.10 -11.44 -0.98
C ASP A 121 14.83 -10.76 -2.15
N HIS A 122 15.54 -9.67 -1.85
CA HIS A 122 16.25 -8.84 -2.81
C HIS A 122 15.35 -8.40 -3.99
N GLY A 123 14.05 -8.16 -3.75
CA GLY A 123 13.13 -7.70 -4.79
C GLY A 123 12.61 -8.79 -5.73
N THR A 124 12.85 -10.07 -5.43
CA THR A 124 12.32 -11.18 -6.24
C THR A 124 10.78 -11.16 -6.31
N PHE A 125 10.10 -10.83 -5.22
CA PHE A 125 8.65 -10.69 -5.24
C PHE A 125 8.19 -9.47 -6.05
N TYR A 126 8.93 -8.36 -5.99
CA TYR A 126 8.68 -7.20 -6.84
C TYR A 126 8.78 -7.54 -8.34
N GLU A 127 9.74 -8.38 -8.73
CA GLU A 127 9.87 -8.90 -10.10
C GLU A 127 8.64 -9.73 -10.52
N ARG A 128 8.17 -10.63 -9.64
CA ARG A 128 6.93 -11.39 -9.88
C ARG A 128 5.71 -10.47 -10.02
N MET A 129 5.59 -9.46 -9.16
CA MET A 129 4.52 -8.47 -9.26
C MET A 129 4.58 -7.71 -10.59
N LEU A 130 5.78 -7.27 -11.01
CA LEU A 130 5.98 -6.57 -12.27
C LEU A 130 5.61 -7.45 -13.47
N TYR A 131 6.04 -8.71 -13.47
CA TYR A 131 5.67 -9.68 -14.50
C TYR A 131 4.14 -9.85 -14.60
N GLY A 132 3.45 -10.03 -13.48
CA GLY A 132 1.99 -10.11 -13.43
C GLY A 132 1.31 -8.85 -13.99
N PHE A 133 1.79 -7.67 -13.59
CA PHE A 133 1.30 -6.39 -14.12
C PHE A 133 1.50 -6.26 -15.63
N THR A 134 2.69 -6.56 -16.14
CA THR A 134 3.01 -6.48 -17.58
C THR A 134 2.18 -7.46 -18.41
N ASN A 135 1.95 -8.67 -17.90
CA ASN A 135 1.08 -9.63 -18.59
C ASN A 135 -0.36 -9.15 -18.66
N PHE A 136 -0.91 -8.63 -17.55
CA PHE A 136 -2.26 -8.06 -17.53
C PHE A 136 -2.40 -6.88 -18.48
N THR A 137 -1.43 -5.97 -18.54
CA THR A 137 -1.53 -4.80 -19.43
C THR A 137 -1.36 -5.11 -20.91
N ARG A 138 -0.73 -6.24 -21.26
CA ARG A 138 -0.62 -6.73 -22.64
C ARG A 138 -1.83 -7.54 -23.10
N HIS A 139 -2.53 -8.17 -22.16
CA HIS A 139 -3.68 -9.05 -22.42
C HIS A 139 -4.82 -8.76 -21.41
N PRO A 140 -5.48 -7.59 -21.51
CA PRO A 140 -6.50 -7.15 -20.55
C PRO A 140 -7.79 -7.97 -20.61
#